data_AF-A0AAW8T4K8-F1
#
_entry.id   AF-A0AAW8T4K8-F1
#
_cell.length_a   1.000
_cell.length_b   1.000
_cell.length_c   1.000
_cell.angle_alpha   90.00
_cell.angle_beta   90.00
_cell.angle_gamma   90.00
#
_symmetry.space_group_name_H-M   'P 1'
#
loop_
_entity.id
_entity.type
_entity.pdbx_description
1 polymer ?
#
loop_
_entity_poly.entity_id
_entity_poly.type
_entity_poly.pdbx_seq_one_letter_code
_entity_poly.pdbx_strand_id
1 'polypeptide(L)'
;MIVEKPKVVQFRNDKIQVKKNYPEMISRSELARRWGYSIGWIKKMTDREFDPLPMEKTAPTERGTKESVRIPFEVAMEWKERNTTRNYEVRA
;
A
#
# COMPACT_ATOMS: atom_id res chain seq x y z
N MET A 1 -35.23 -27.95 42.26
CA MET A 1 -34.21 -26.92 41.96
C MET A 1 -33.68 -27.20 40.56
N ILE A 2 -34.15 -26.44 39.57
CA ILE A 2 -33.81 -26.69 38.15
C ILE A 2 -32.64 -25.76 37.83
N VAL A 3 -31.49 -26.35 37.52
CA VAL A 3 -30.26 -25.61 37.17
C VAL A 3 -30.36 -25.21 35.70
N GLU A 4 -30.55 -23.92 35.43
CA GLU A 4 -30.55 -23.36 34.08
C GLU A 4 -29.16 -23.51 33.44
N LYS A 5 -29.10 -24.05 32.23
CA LYS A 5 -27.86 -24.17 31.46
C LYS A 5 -27.41 -22.80 30.94
N PRO A 6 -26.09 -22.51 30.89
CA PRO A 6 -25.61 -21.24 30.41
C PRO A 6 -25.92 -21.06 28.92
N LYS A 7 -26.56 -19.93 28.60
CA LYS A 7 -26.91 -19.51 27.25
C LYS A 7 -25.62 -19.24 26.47
N VAL A 8 -25.31 -20.13 25.52
CA VAL A 8 -24.17 -19.96 24.61
C VAL A 8 -24.43 -18.73 23.73
N VAL A 9 -23.69 -17.65 24.00
CA VAL A 9 -23.72 -16.44 23.17
C VAL A 9 -23.04 -16.79 21.84
N GLN A 10 -23.85 -17.01 20.80
CA GLN A 10 -23.33 -17.11 19.45
C GLN A 10 -22.87 -15.71 19.02
N PHE A 11 -21.58 -15.44 19.12
CA PHE A 11 -20.97 -14.30 18.48
C PHE A 11 -21.17 -14.48 16.97
N ARG A 12 -22.16 -13.78 16.40
CA ARG A 12 -22.24 -13.62 14.96
C ARG A 12 -20.95 -12.93 14.52
N ASN A 13 -20.09 -13.67 13.83
CA ASN A 13 -19.03 -13.10 13.01
C ASN A 13 -19.71 -12.40 11.81
N ASP A 14 -20.45 -11.33 12.10
CA ASP A 14 -20.81 -10.34 11.10
C ASP A 14 -19.47 -9.76 10.68
N LYS A 15 -19.00 -10.19 9.52
CA LYS A 15 -17.77 -9.75 8.86
C LYS A 15 -17.70 -8.26 9.04
N ILE A 16 -16.84 -7.80 9.95
CA ILE A 16 -16.56 -6.39 10.13
C ILE A 16 -15.94 -5.96 8.81
N GLN A 17 -16.77 -5.50 7.87
CA GLN A 17 -16.33 -4.69 6.75
C GLN A 17 -15.90 -3.37 7.39
N VAL A 18 -14.72 -3.38 7.98
CA VAL A 18 -13.99 -2.17 8.28
C VAL A 18 -13.83 -1.50 6.93
N LYS A 19 -14.68 -0.53 6.61
CA LYS A 19 -14.40 0.45 5.57
C LYS A 19 -13.07 1.07 6.01
N LYS A 20 -11.97 0.55 5.47
CA LYS A 20 -10.64 1.07 5.76
C LYS A 20 -10.60 2.44 5.09
N ASN A 21 -10.92 3.47 5.86
CA ASN A 21 -10.70 4.87 5.50
C ASN A 21 -9.20 5.24 5.49
N TYR A 22 -8.33 4.24 5.54
CA TYR A 22 -6.90 4.41 5.48
C TYR A 22 -6.45 4.13 4.05
N PRO A 23 -5.66 5.01 3.43
CA PRO A 23 -5.14 4.78 2.10
C PRO A 23 -4.43 3.43 2.07
N GLU A 24 -4.69 2.63 1.02
CA GLU A 24 -4.06 1.31 0.89
C GLU A 24 -2.53 1.51 0.79
N MET A 25 -1.80 1.04 1.80
CA MET A 25 -0.34 1.15 1.84
C MET A 25 0.30 -0.12 1.25
N ILE A 26 1.08 0.04 0.18
CA ILE A 26 1.72 -1.06 -0.53
C ILE A 26 3.24 -0.93 -0.52
N SER A 27 3.93 -2.07 -0.64
CA SER A 27 5.40 -2.10 -0.76
C SER A 27 5.84 -1.85 -2.20
N ARG A 28 7.12 -1.48 -2.40
CA ARG A 28 7.73 -1.39 -3.75
C ARG A 28 7.56 -2.66 -4.58
N SER A 29 7.72 -3.83 -3.95
CA SER A 29 7.60 -5.13 -4.61
C SER A 29 6.17 -5.44 -5.03
N GLU A 30 5.19 -5.05 -4.21
CA GLU A 30 3.77 -5.20 -4.55
C GLU A 30 3.37 -4.25 -5.68
N LEU A 31 3.83 -3.00 -5.63
CA LEU A 31 3.62 -2.02 -6.68
C LEU A 31 4.20 -2.49 -8.02
N ALA A 32 5.43 -3.01 -8.00
CA ALA A 32 6.10 -3.56 -9.18
C ALA A 32 5.26 -4.66 -9.84
N ARG A 33 4.72 -5.60 -9.04
CA ARG A 33 3.83 -6.67 -9.52
C ARG A 33 2.55 -6.12 -10.13
N ARG A 34 1.84 -5.23 -9.43
CA ARG A 34 0.57 -4.67 -9.90
C ARG A 34 0.71 -3.86 -11.18
N TRP A 35 1.84 -3.17 -11.35
CA TRP A 35 2.08 -2.35 -12.54
C TRP A 35 2.78 -3.10 -13.68
N GLY A 36 3.27 -4.33 -13.45
CA GLY A 36 4.04 -5.08 -14.44
C GLY A 36 5.43 -4.48 -14.71
N TYR A 37 6.03 -3.79 -13.74
CA TYR A 37 7.38 -3.21 -13.86
C TYR A 37 8.40 -3.98 -13.02
N SER A 38 9.69 -3.80 -13.36
CA SER A 38 10.76 -4.34 -12.53
C SER A 38 10.89 -3.58 -11.21
N ILE A 39 11.31 -4.28 -10.15
CA ILE A 39 11.57 -3.65 -8.85
C ILE A 39 12.65 -2.56 -8.93
N GLY A 40 13.64 -2.73 -9.83
CA GLY A 40 14.67 -1.73 -10.07
C GLY A 40 14.10 -0.44 -10.65
N TRP A 41 13.11 -0.55 -11.55
CA TRP A 41 12.43 0.62 -12.10
C TRP A 41 11.65 1.37 -11.01
N ILE A 42 10.91 0.67 -10.15
CA ILE A 42 10.18 1.29 -9.03
C ILE A 42 11.14 1.96 -8.03
N LYS A 43 12.29 1.33 -7.73
CA LYS A 43 13.33 1.95 -6.91
C LYS A 43 13.82 3.25 -7.54
N LYS A 44 14.16 3.24 -8.83
CA LYS A 44 14.57 4.44 -9.56
C LYS A 44 13.54 5.56 -9.48
N MET A 45 12.24 5.24 -9.56
CA MET A 45 11.18 6.26 -9.50
C MET A 45 10.90 6.77 -8.08
N THR A 46 11.12 5.95 -7.05
CA THR A 46 10.98 6.39 -5.66
C THR A 46 12.21 7.15 -5.16
N ASP A 47 13.41 6.79 -5.62
CA ASP A 47 14.67 7.36 -5.16
C ASP A 47 15.20 8.50 -6.07
N ARG A 48 14.42 8.95 -7.08
CA ARG A 48 14.83 10.04 -7.98
C ARG A 48 14.83 11.39 -7.27
N GLU A 49 15.73 12.27 -7.68
CA GLU A 49 15.89 13.61 -7.09
C GLU A 49 14.71 14.55 -7.43
N PHE A 50 14.16 14.45 -8.63
CA PHE A 50 13.06 15.30 -9.09
C PHE A 50 11.75 14.51 -9.24
N ASP A 51 10.68 15.02 -8.62
CA ASP A 51 9.32 14.45 -8.64
C ASP A 51 9.23 12.97 -8.21
N PRO A 52 9.90 12.50 -7.14
CA PRO A 52 9.88 11.08 -6.78
C PRO A 52 8.46 10.56 -6.52
N LEU A 53 8.26 9.26 -6.80
CA LEU A 53 7.05 8.56 -6.39
C LEU A 53 6.91 8.65 -4.85
N PRO A 54 5.82 9.25 -4.34
CA PRO A 54 5.67 9.48 -2.90
C PRO A 54 5.71 8.19 -2.09
N MET A 55 6.46 8.21 -1.00
CA MET A 55 6.58 7.07 -0.10
C MET A 55 6.82 7.51 1.33
N GLU A 56 6.31 6.73 2.26
CA GLU A 56 6.65 6.79 3.67
C GLU A 56 7.76 5.78 3.96
N LYS A 57 8.85 6.28 4.52
CA LYS A 57 9.97 5.47 5.00
C LYS A 57 9.85 5.34 6.50
N THR A 58 9.70 4.11 6.99
CA THR A 58 9.78 3.85 8.43
C THR A 58 11.19 3.36 8.76
N ALA A 59 11.82 4.04 9.72
CA ALA A 59 13.13 3.65 10.24
C ALA A 59 13.13 2.17 10.66
N PRO A 60 14.29 1.49 10.54
CA PRO A 60 14.46 0.16 11.10
C PRO A 60 14.04 0.14 12.57
N THR A 61 13.10 -0.72 12.94
CA THR A 61 12.67 -0.87 14.33
C THR A 61 13.70 -1.65 15.16
N GLU A 62 14.58 -2.40 14.49
CA GLU A 62 15.57 -3.28 15.12
C GLU A 62 16.87 -3.31 14.31
N ARG A 63 17.99 -3.61 14.97
CA ARG A 63 19.30 -3.70 14.32
C ARG A 63 19.30 -4.88 13.34
N GLY A 64 19.43 -4.58 12.04
CA GLY A 64 19.41 -5.59 10.97
C GLY A 64 18.09 -5.69 10.21
N THR A 65 17.02 -5.00 10.63
CA THR A 65 15.81 -4.88 9.83
C THR A 65 15.99 -3.81 8.74
N LYS A 66 15.45 -4.08 7.56
CA LYS A 66 15.50 -3.12 6.44
C LYS A 66 14.43 -2.07 6.65
N GLU A 67 14.74 -0.84 6.22
CA GLU A 67 13.76 0.24 6.11
C GLU A 67 12.53 -0.26 5.34
N SER A 68 11.37 -0.15 5.96
CA SER A 68 10.11 -0.52 5.33
C SER A 68 9.58 0.67 4.57
N VAL A 69 9.49 0.52 3.25
CA VAL A 69 8.90 1.53 2.36
C VAL A 69 7.44 1.21 2.16
N ARG A 70 6.58 2.16 2.52
CA ARG A 70 5.13 2.13 2.32
C ARG A 70 4.74 3.20 1.33
N ILE A 71 3.98 2.85 0.31
CA ILE A 71 3.53 3.75 -0.74
C ILE A 71 2.00 3.81 -0.66
N PRO A 72 1.37 4.98 -0.49
CA PRO A 72 -0.06 5.13 -0.64
C PRO A 72 -0.47 4.80 -2.08
N PHE A 73 -1.30 3.78 -2.27
CA PHE A 73 -1.61 3.26 -3.61
C PHE A 73 -2.32 4.28 -4.49
N GLU A 74 -3.24 5.06 -3.93
CA GLU A 74 -3.97 6.12 -4.64
C GLU A 74 -3.00 7.16 -5.20
N VAL A 75 -2.09 7.65 -4.37
CA VAL A 75 -1.05 8.61 -4.79
C VAL A 75 -0.13 8.01 -5.84
N ALA A 76 0.17 6.70 -5.74
CA ALA A 76 0.96 6.03 -6.75
C ALA A 76 0.25 5.99 -8.11
N MET A 77 -1.05 5.74 -8.12
CA MET A 77 -1.86 5.74 -9.34
C MET A 77 -1.90 7.14 -9.97
N GLU A 78 -2.16 8.18 -9.19
CA GLU A 78 -2.13 9.58 -9.67
C GLU A 78 -0.76 9.98 -10.23
N TRP A 79 0.32 9.58 -9.56
CA TRP A 79 1.67 9.79 -10.05
C TRP A 79 1.90 9.07 -11.38
N LYS A 80 1.43 7.82 -11.51
CA LYS A 80 1.56 7.04 -12.74
C LYS A 80 0.80 7.70 -13.88
N GLU A 81 -0.44 8.12 -13.65
CA GLU A 81 -1.25 8.81 -14.65
C GLU A 81 -0.54 10.08 -15.14
N ARG A 82 -0.12 10.97 -14.23
CA ARG A 82 0.62 12.20 -14.58
C ARG A 82 1.89 11.93 -15.40
N ASN A 83 2.65 10.91 -15.04
CA ASN A 83 3.91 10.57 -15.73
C ASN A 83 3.70 9.78 -17.03
N THR A 84 2.56 9.09 -17.19
CA THR A 84 2.21 8.39 -18.43
C THR A 84 1.63 9.35 -19.47
N THR A 85 0.76 10.28 -19.05
CA THR A 85 0.15 11.28 -19.93
C THR A 85 1.17 12.29 -20.46
N ARG A 86 2.12 12.74 -19.62
CA ARG A 86 3.26 13.57 -20.07
C ARG A 86 4.08 12.96 -21.20
N ASN A 87 4.22 11.63 -21.24
CA ASN A 87 4.96 10.97 -22.31
C ASN A 87 4.22 10.97 -23.66
N TYR A 88 2.89 11.14 -23.65
CA TYR A 88 2.10 11.28 -24.88
C TYR A 88 2.17 12.71 -25.44
N GLU A 89 2.13 13.73 -24.59
CA GLU A 89 2.18 15.14 -25.03
C GLU A 89 3.56 15.56 -25.59
N VAL A 90 4.65 14.96 -25.13
CA VAL A 90 6.01 15.25 -25.62
C VAL A 90 6.31 14.51 -26.94
N ARG A 91 5.46 13.56 -27.35
CA ARG A 91 5.64 12.74 -28.56
C ARG A 91 4.69 13.08 -29.71
N ALA A 92 3.72 13.97 -29.51
CA ALA A 92 2.83 14.49 -30.55
C ALA A 92 3.47 15.70 -31.24
#